data_AF-A0A060LZW1-F1
#
_entry.id   AF-A0A060LZW1-F1
#
_cell.length_a   1.000
_cell.length_b   1.000
_cell.length_c   1.000
_cell.angle_alpha   90.00
_cell.angle_beta   90.00
_cell.angle_gamma   90.00
#
_symmetry.space_group_name_H-M   'P 1'
#
loop_
_entity.id
_entity.type
_entity.pdbx_description
1 polymer ?
#
loop_
_entity_poly.entity_id
_entity_poly.type
_entity_poly.pdbx_seq_one_letter_code
_entity_poly.pdbx_strand_id
1 'polypeptide(L)'
;MKKTCLRSLGLVALVMVTACGNNQGADEDNDQLLIKTSIFPYEDWTKAIGGDFVNVENIVPTGADAHTYEPTPQEMIEVAEADLFIYNGAELEPFADSILSAIENQSVHVLEGSAQTHLIESDHDHEHDHDEHTHVSPIVEEGDTEIKGLQDHYHSGDSVTLSVEDDSEWVWYTRTDNEDWEQASEEPSTSFTLPADQDNLQVKAIQYDEEDTVISTSDTVLILIDDHDDHHHGDQDPHVWLDPIRSIEIAQSIRDTLTELLPEQEDYFNENFQTLEAQFHELDEAFVDLVETSQGDRFIVSHAGYGYWQATLWFETNWHCRYFTNK
;
A
#
# COMPACT_ATOMS: atom_id res chain seq x y z
N MET A 1 62.93 -69.30 10.69
CA MET A 1 62.01 -68.93 11.78
C MET A 1 60.76 -68.35 11.11
N LYS A 2 59.77 -69.19 10.78
CA LYS A 2 58.47 -69.37 11.47
C LYS A 2 57.72 -68.06 11.83
N LYS A 3 56.53 -67.92 11.20
CA LYS A 3 55.23 -67.36 11.64
C LYS A 3 54.71 -66.24 10.72
N THR A 4 53.87 -66.53 9.72
CA THR A 4 52.39 -66.62 9.73
C THR A 4 51.68 -65.31 10.12
N CYS A 5 50.88 -64.73 9.22
CA CYS A 5 49.43 -64.67 9.42
C CYS A 5 48.68 -64.28 8.14
N LEU A 6 47.66 -65.09 7.87
CA LEU A 6 46.68 -65.05 6.80
C LEU A 6 45.48 -64.23 7.29
N ARG A 7 44.97 -63.27 6.51
CA ARG A 7 43.55 -62.88 6.56
C ARG A 7 43.01 -62.52 5.19
N SER A 8 42.08 -63.36 4.78
CA SER A 8 41.12 -63.30 3.68
C SER A 8 40.06 -62.20 3.87
N LEU A 9 39.67 -61.55 2.77
CA LEU A 9 38.33 -61.02 2.45
C LEU A 9 38.45 -60.52 0.99
N GLY A 10 37.80 -61.01 -0.06
CA GLY A 10 36.50 -61.63 -0.18
C GLY A 10 35.48 -60.60 -0.66
N LEU A 11 35.36 -60.36 -1.98
CA LEU A 11 34.08 -60.32 -2.71
C LEU A 11 34.31 -60.13 -4.22
N VAL A 12 33.61 -60.93 -5.00
CA VAL A 12 33.54 -60.95 -6.46
C VAL A 12 32.27 -60.22 -6.91
N ALA A 13 32.44 -59.43 -7.98
CA ALA A 13 31.49 -59.02 -9.02
C ALA A 13 30.25 -58.17 -8.66
N LEU A 14 30.14 -57.03 -9.35
CA LEU A 14 28.96 -56.73 -10.16
C LEU A 14 29.32 -55.72 -11.27
N VAL A 15 29.22 -56.16 -12.54
CA VAL A 15 29.13 -55.28 -13.70
C VAL A 15 27.68 -54.84 -13.80
N MET A 16 27.41 -53.53 -13.86
CA MET A 16 26.19 -53.00 -14.47
C MET A 16 26.54 -51.87 -15.43
N VAL A 17 25.90 -51.97 -16.58
CA VAL A 17 26.05 -51.19 -17.80
C VAL A 17 24.95 -50.11 -17.80
N THR A 18 25.27 -48.95 -18.40
CA THR A 18 24.37 -47.91 -18.94
C THR A 18 23.38 -47.19 -18.00
N ALA A 19 23.61 -45.89 -17.86
CA ALA A 19 22.56 -44.88 -17.95
C ALA A 19 23.13 -43.62 -18.62
N CYS A 20 23.18 -43.62 -19.95
CA CYS A 20 23.10 -42.36 -20.69
C CYS A 20 21.62 -41.95 -20.62
N GLY A 21 21.27 -41.24 -19.55
CA GLY A 21 19.99 -40.55 -19.44
C GLY A 21 20.01 -39.38 -20.40
N ASN A 22 19.26 -39.52 -21.49
CA ASN A 22 18.83 -38.43 -22.35
C ASN A 22 18.05 -37.46 -21.47
N ASN A 23 18.71 -36.40 -20.98
CA ASN A 23 18.03 -35.29 -20.32
C ASN A 23 17.32 -34.48 -21.41
N GLN A 24 16.26 -35.07 -21.96
CA GLN A 24 15.08 -34.30 -22.29
C GLN A 24 14.69 -33.69 -20.96
N GLY A 25 14.96 -32.40 -20.80
CA GLY A 25 14.27 -31.61 -19.78
C GLY A 25 12.80 -31.94 -19.95
N ALA A 26 12.26 -32.67 -18.97
CA ALA A 26 10.88 -32.50 -18.66
C ALA A 26 10.73 -30.99 -18.43
N ASP A 27 9.83 -30.35 -19.19
CA ASP A 27 9.19 -29.14 -18.67
C ASP A 27 8.69 -29.55 -17.28
N GLU A 28 9.44 -29.13 -16.25
CA GLU A 28 8.82 -28.88 -14.96
C GLU A 28 7.78 -27.81 -15.30
N ASP A 29 6.50 -28.16 -15.15
CA ASP A 29 5.43 -27.17 -15.03
C ASP A 29 5.92 -26.20 -13.94
N ASN A 30 6.54 -25.11 -14.37
CA ASN A 30 6.99 -24.08 -13.47
C ASN A 30 5.72 -23.28 -13.20
N ASP A 31 4.98 -23.68 -12.17
CA ASP A 31 3.76 -23.03 -11.68
C ASP A 31 4.14 -21.63 -11.14
N GLN A 32 4.60 -20.75 -12.03
CA GLN A 32 4.88 -19.35 -11.73
C GLN A 32 3.57 -18.58 -11.72
N LEU A 33 3.42 -17.65 -10.78
CA LEU A 33 2.32 -16.67 -10.83
C LEU A 33 2.48 -15.81 -12.08
N LEU A 34 1.41 -15.70 -12.85
CA LEU A 34 1.30 -14.75 -13.95
C LEU A 34 0.89 -13.39 -13.37
N ILE A 35 1.78 -12.41 -13.48
CA ILE A 35 1.57 -11.10 -12.88
C ILE A 35 1.64 -10.02 -13.95
N LYS A 36 0.64 -9.16 -14.00
CA LYS A 36 0.64 -7.95 -14.83
C LYS A 36 0.87 -6.73 -13.96
N THR A 37 1.74 -5.83 -14.41
CA THR A 37 2.06 -4.58 -13.69
C THR A 37 1.80 -3.38 -14.58
N SER A 38 1.49 -2.21 -14.01
CA SER A 38 1.22 -0.98 -14.77
C SER A 38 2.47 -0.18 -15.13
N ILE A 39 3.50 -0.17 -14.27
CA ILE A 39 4.75 0.55 -14.49
C ILE A 39 5.96 -0.29 -14.10
N PHE A 40 7.11 0.08 -14.66
CA PHE A 40 8.36 -0.67 -14.51
C PHE A 40 8.83 -0.87 -13.05
N PRO A 41 8.72 0.11 -12.13
CA PRO A 41 9.07 -0.11 -10.72
C PRO A 41 8.37 -1.33 -10.10
N TYR A 42 7.05 -1.48 -10.30
CA TYR A 42 6.33 -2.67 -9.83
C TYR A 42 6.85 -3.95 -10.49
N GLU A 43 7.12 -3.92 -11.81
CA GLU A 43 7.72 -5.06 -12.50
C GLU A 43 9.04 -5.50 -11.86
N ASP A 44 9.94 -4.55 -11.62
CA ASP A 44 11.28 -4.80 -11.06
C ASP A 44 11.21 -5.33 -9.63
N TRP A 45 10.40 -4.70 -8.77
CA TRP A 45 10.27 -5.09 -7.36
C TRP A 45 9.56 -6.43 -7.20
N THR A 46 8.51 -6.69 -7.97
CA THR A 46 7.85 -8.00 -7.96
C THR A 46 8.79 -9.10 -8.45
N LYS A 47 9.62 -8.85 -9.47
CA LYS A 47 10.67 -9.81 -9.89
C LYS A 47 11.74 -10.00 -8.83
N ALA A 48 12.17 -8.93 -8.17
CA ALA A 48 13.18 -8.99 -7.11
C ALA A 48 12.69 -9.81 -5.91
N ILE A 49 11.43 -9.65 -5.51
CA ILE A 49 10.82 -10.39 -4.39
C ILE A 49 10.47 -11.82 -4.82
N GLY A 50 9.73 -11.98 -5.92
CA GLY A 50 9.16 -13.25 -6.35
C GLY A 50 10.14 -14.21 -7.03
N GLY A 51 11.21 -13.69 -7.65
CA GLY A 51 12.25 -14.48 -8.30
C GLY A 51 11.73 -15.52 -9.30
N ASP A 52 12.16 -16.78 -9.15
CA ASP A 52 11.78 -17.87 -10.05
C ASP A 52 10.31 -18.31 -9.93
N PHE A 53 9.54 -17.80 -8.95
CA PHE A 53 8.13 -18.15 -8.73
C PHE A 53 7.15 -17.19 -9.40
N VAL A 54 7.63 -16.15 -10.08
CA VAL A 54 6.78 -15.16 -10.73
C VAL A 54 7.18 -14.98 -12.19
N ASN A 55 6.18 -14.83 -13.05
CA ASN A 55 6.32 -14.34 -14.41
C ASN A 55 5.62 -12.99 -14.52
N VAL A 56 6.40 -11.91 -14.48
CA VAL A 56 5.89 -10.55 -14.41
C VAL A 56 6.09 -9.84 -15.75
N GLU A 57 5.00 -9.29 -16.28
CA GLU A 57 4.98 -8.48 -17.50
C GLU A 57 4.32 -7.12 -17.25
N ASN A 58 4.96 -6.05 -17.71
CA ASN A 58 4.41 -4.71 -17.61
C ASN A 58 3.52 -4.39 -18.82
N ILE A 59 2.31 -3.90 -18.56
CA ILE A 59 1.33 -3.54 -19.61
C ILE A 59 1.68 -2.21 -20.27
N VAL A 60 2.35 -1.27 -19.58
CA VAL A 60 2.84 -0.05 -20.20
C VAL A 60 4.21 -0.37 -20.82
N PRO A 61 4.33 -0.38 -22.16
CA PRO A 61 5.55 -0.80 -22.81
C PRO A 61 6.69 0.20 -22.56
N THR A 62 7.93 -0.29 -22.63
CA THR A 62 9.11 0.57 -22.49
C THR A 62 9.06 1.77 -23.43
N GLY A 63 9.13 2.98 -22.86
CA GLY A 63 9.12 4.24 -23.61
C GLY A 63 7.73 4.83 -23.86
N ALA A 64 6.65 4.15 -23.44
CA ALA A 64 5.33 4.77 -23.30
C ALA A 64 5.21 5.53 -21.98
N ASP A 65 4.26 6.46 -21.93
CA ASP A 65 3.94 7.28 -20.76
C ASP A 65 2.67 6.75 -20.10
N ALA A 66 2.77 6.32 -18.83
CA ALA A 66 1.66 5.75 -18.08
C ALA A 66 0.49 6.73 -17.91
N HIS A 67 0.77 8.04 -17.84
CA HIS A 67 -0.24 9.11 -17.72
C HIS A 67 -1.17 9.21 -18.93
N THR A 68 -0.77 8.64 -20.07
CA THR A 68 -1.52 8.76 -21.34
C THR A 68 -1.70 7.41 -22.04
N TYR A 69 -1.27 6.32 -21.42
CA TYR A 69 -1.32 5.01 -22.04
C TYR A 69 -2.78 4.54 -22.16
N GLU A 70 -3.08 3.87 -23.27
CA GLU A 70 -4.36 3.20 -23.47
C GLU A 70 -4.08 1.72 -23.80
N PRO A 71 -4.45 0.79 -22.90
CA PRO A 71 -4.28 -0.64 -23.14
C PRO A 71 -5.10 -1.11 -24.35
N THR A 72 -4.54 -2.04 -25.10
CA THR A 72 -5.22 -2.74 -26.17
C THR A 72 -6.18 -3.79 -25.62
N PRO A 73 -7.22 -4.19 -26.39
CA PRO A 73 -8.12 -5.27 -25.97
C PRO A 73 -7.41 -6.60 -25.67
N GLN A 74 -6.25 -6.84 -26.28
CA GLN A 74 -5.45 -8.04 -26.02
C GLN A 74 -4.81 -7.97 -24.64
N GLU A 75 -4.24 -6.82 -24.26
CA GLU A 75 -3.67 -6.63 -22.92
C GLU A 75 -4.74 -6.72 -21.83
N MET A 76 -5.94 -6.19 -22.09
CA MET A 76 -7.08 -6.35 -21.18
C MET A 76 -7.42 -7.83 -20.93
N ILE A 77 -7.35 -8.67 -21.96
CA ILE A 77 -7.55 -10.12 -21.83
C ILE A 77 -6.41 -10.74 -21.04
N GLU A 78 -5.17 -10.36 -21.31
CA GLU A 78 -4.00 -10.89 -20.59
C GLU A 78 -4.00 -10.52 -19.10
N VAL A 79 -4.52 -9.35 -18.74
CA VAL A 79 -4.75 -8.98 -17.33
C VAL A 79 -5.85 -9.84 -16.72
N ALA A 80 -6.95 -10.09 -17.44
CA ALA A 80 -8.04 -10.95 -16.97
C ALA A 80 -7.65 -12.43 -16.80
N GLU A 81 -6.58 -12.89 -17.48
CA GLU A 81 -6.03 -14.23 -17.39
C GLU A 81 -4.88 -14.36 -16.36
N ALA A 82 -4.42 -13.25 -15.78
CA ALA A 82 -3.35 -13.22 -14.80
C ALA A 82 -3.82 -13.68 -13.42
N ASP A 83 -2.88 -14.06 -12.55
CA ASP A 83 -3.15 -14.36 -11.14
C ASP A 83 -3.18 -13.07 -10.30
N LEU A 84 -2.38 -12.07 -10.68
CA LEU A 84 -2.28 -10.78 -9.98
C LEU A 84 -2.10 -9.62 -10.96
N PHE A 85 -2.84 -8.54 -10.74
CA PHE A 85 -2.65 -7.24 -11.38
C PHE A 85 -2.20 -6.21 -10.33
N ILE A 86 -1.07 -5.55 -10.59
CA ILE A 86 -0.49 -4.52 -9.73
C ILE A 86 -0.48 -3.19 -10.49
N TYR A 87 -1.09 -2.15 -9.94
CA TYR A 87 -1.05 -0.81 -10.51
C TYR A 87 -0.65 0.24 -9.47
N ASN A 88 -0.29 1.44 -9.91
CA ASN A 88 0.14 2.49 -9.00
C ASN A 88 -1.01 3.01 -8.18
N GLY A 89 -2.09 3.45 -8.83
CA GLY A 89 -3.16 4.22 -8.19
C GLY A 89 -2.82 5.70 -8.15
N ALA A 90 -3.50 6.45 -7.27
CA ALA A 90 -3.35 7.91 -7.15
C ALA A 90 -3.49 8.66 -8.50
N GLU A 91 -4.41 8.20 -9.36
CA GLU A 91 -4.69 8.75 -10.69
C GLU A 91 -3.54 8.66 -11.72
N LEU A 92 -2.49 7.86 -11.48
CA LEU A 92 -1.40 7.70 -12.46
C LEU A 92 -1.89 7.09 -13.78
N GLU A 93 -2.73 6.07 -13.69
CA GLU A 93 -3.20 5.29 -14.84
C GLU A 93 -4.67 5.59 -15.15
N PRO A 94 -4.98 6.47 -16.13
CA PRO A 94 -6.36 6.75 -16.51
C PRO A 94 -7.15 5.52 -16.99
N PHE A 95 -6.44 4.45 -17.34
CA PHE A 95 -7.02 3.20 -17.80
C PHE A 95 -7.34 2.20 -16.67
N ALA A 96 -6.91 2.45 -15.42
CA ALA A 96 -7.05 1.51 -14.31
C ALA A 96 -8.51 1.12 -14.09
N ASP A 97 -9.43 2.09 -13.97
CA ASP A 97 -10.87 1.83 -13.77
C ASP A 97 -11.48 0.94 -14.84
N SER A 98 -11.03 1.10 -16.09
CA SER A 98 -11.48 0.28 -17.21
C SER A 98 -11.00 -1.17 -17.08
N ILE A 99 -9.77 -1.38 -16.59
CA ILE A 99 -9.24 -2.72 -16.29
C ILE A 99 -10.00 -3.34 -15.12
N LEU A 100 -10.12 -2.61 -14.00
CA LEU A 100 -10.76 -3.09 -12.78
C LEU A 100 -12.22 -3.51 -13.05
N SER A 101 -12.96 -2.69 -13.80
CA SER A 101 -14.32 -3.01 -14.23
C SER A 101 -14.41 -4.26 -15.12
N ALA A 102 -13.39 -4.51 -15.95
CA ALA A 102 -13.37 -5.66 -16.84
C ALA A 102 -13.06 -6.98 -16.10
N ILE A 103 -12.29 -6.91 -15.01
CA ILE A 103 -11.83 -8.08 -14.25
C ILE A 103 -12.62 -8.35 -12.97
N GLU A 104 -13.56 -7.48 -12.58
CA GLU A 104 -14.38 -7.59 -11.35
C GLU A 104 -15.01 -8.98 -11.13
N ASN A 105 -15.34 -9.69 -12.21
CA ASN A 105 -15.95 -11.03 -12.17
C ASN A 105 -14.98 -12.19 -12.50
N GLN A 106 -13.68 -11.92 -12.44
CA GLN A 106 -12.60 -12.89 -12.68
C GLN A 106 -11.90 -13.24 -11.36
N SER A 107 -11.00 -14.24 -11.38
CA SER A 107 -10.24 -14.68 -10.21
C SER A 107 -8.92 -13.94 -10.00
N VAL A 108 -8.75 -12.77 -10.64
CA VAL A 108 -7.50 -12.00 -10.62
C VAL A 108 -7.41 -11.24 -9.30
N HIS A 109 -6.30 -11.38 -8.57
CA HIS A 109 -6.03 -10.52 -7.42
C HIS A 109 -5.59 -9.13 -7.89
N VAL A 110 -5.95 -8.09 -7.14
CA VAL A 110 -5.60 -6.71 -7.47
C VAL A 110 -4.85 -6.08 -6.31
N LEU A 111 -3.72 -5.43 -6.62
CA LEU A 111 -2.94 -4.65 -5.67
C LEU A 111 -2.78 -3.22 -6.21
N GLU A 112 -3.31 -2.25 -5.47
CA GLU A 112 -2.98 -0.84 -5.64
C GLU A 112 -1.75 -0.49 -4.81
N GLY A 113 -0.68 -0.03 -5.46
CA GLY A 113 0.57 0.28 -4.80
C GLY A 113 0.52 1.49 -3.89
N SER A 114 -0.21 2.54 -4.26
CA SER A 114 -0.31 3.78 -3.46
C SER A 114 -1.21 3.66 -2.23
N ALA A 115 -2.07 2.64 -2.15
CA ALA A 115 -3.15 2.58 -1.16
C ALA A 115 -2.68 2.64 0.30
N GLN A 116 -1.46 2.17 0.60
CA GLN A 116 -0.90 2.19 1.96
C GLN A 116 0.05 3.36 2.22
N THR A 117 0.29 4.21 1.21
CA THR A 117 1.27 5.29 1.29
C THR A 117 0.59 6.63 1.55
N HIS A 118 1.20 7.49 2.38
CA HIS A 118 0.68 8.84 2.58
C HIS A 118 0.93 9.73 1.35
N LEU A 119 -0.10 10.02 0.55
CA LEU A 119 0.05 10.83 -0.67
C LEU A 119 0.23 12.33 -0.35
N ILE A 120 0.94 13.04 -1.23
CA ILE A 120 1.06 14.51 -1.18
C ILE A 120 0.23 15.14 -2.29
N GLU A 121 -0.26 16.35 -2.05
CA GLU A 121 -0.93 17.15 -3.08
C GLU A 121 0.04 17.49 -4.24
N SER A 122 -0.48 17.50 -5.45
CA SER A 122 0.25 17.86 -6.66
C SER A 122 0.41 19.38 -6.78
N ASP A 123 1.63 19.83 -7.11
CA ASP A 123 2.00 21.24 -7.26
C ASP A 123 1.46 21.92 -8.55
N HIS A 124 0.40 21.40 -9.17
CA HIS A 124 -0.15 22.01 -10.37
C HIS A 124 -0.84 23.35 -10.04
N ASP A 125 -0.16 24.47 -10.37
CA ASP A 125 -0.68 25.85 -10.36
C ASP A 125 -1.92 25.96 -11.28
N HIS A 126 -3.06 25.49 -10.80
CA HIS A 126 -4.35 25.80 -11.37
C HIS A 126 -5.00 26.88 -10.50
N GLU A 127 -5.18 28.08 -11.07
CA GLU A 127 -6.07 29.12 -10.53
C GLU A 127 -7.49 28.56 -10.47
N HIS A 128 -7.82 27.87 -9.39
CA HIS A 128 -9.19 27.54 -9.02
C HIS A 128 -9.56 28.39 -7.79
N ASP A 129 -10.73 29.02 -7.86
CA ASP A 129 -11.38 29.67 -6.74
C ASP A 129 -11.38 28.68 -5.56
N HIS A 130 -10.51 28.91 -4.58
CA HIS A 130 -10.47 28.13 -3.36
C HIS A 130 -11.77 28.37 -2.59
N ASP A 131 -12.68 27.40 -2.62
CA ASP A 131 -13.37 27.04 -1.39
C ASP A 131 -12.30 26.38 -0.49
N GLU A 132 -12.11 26.94 0.70
CA GLU A 132 -11.17 26.46 1.71
C GLU A 132 -11.51 25.01 2.08
N HIS A 133 -10.77 24.03 1.56
CA HIS A 133 -10.68 22.72 2.20
C HIS A 133 -9.77 22.87 3.41
N THR A 134 -10.36 23.21 4.54
CA THR A 134 -9.73 23.04 5.84
C THR A 134 -9.48 21.54 6.05
N HIS A 135 -8.23 21.14 6.24
CA HIS A 135 -7.92 19.92 7.00
C HIS A 135 -8.59 20.08 8.37
N VAL A 136 -9.76 19.47 8.54
CA VAL A 136 -10.46 19.48 9.82
C VAL A 136 -9.78 18.44 10.67
N SER A 137 -9.19 18.86 11.79
CA SER A 137 -8.73 17.93 12.81
C SER A 137 -9.85 16.93 13.13
N PRO A 138 -9.57 15.62 13.24
CA PRO A 138 -10.59 14.61 13.54
C PRO A 138 -11.28 14.87 14.89
N ILE A 139 -10.64 15.65 15.77
CA ILE A 139 -11.22 16.18 16.99
C ILE A 139 -11.90 17.52 16.68
N VAL A 140 -13.22 17.53 16.75
CA VAL A 140 -14.07 18.70 16.49
C VAL A 140 -14.21 19.57 17.74
N GLU A 141 -14.30 18.94 18.92
CA GLU A 141 -14.38 19.60 20.22
C GLU A 141 -13.60 18.79 21.26
N GLU A 142 -12.72 19.43 22.02
CA GLU A 142 -12.00 18.78 23.13
C GLU A 142 -12.91 18.61 24.35
N GLY A 143 -12.86 17.42 24.96
CA GLY A 143 -13.53 17.05 26.20
C GLY A 143 -12.56 16.69 27.32
N ASP A 144 -13.08 16.02 28.34
CA ASP A 144 -12.31 15.59 29.51
C ASP A 144 -11.51 14.30 29.26
N THR A 145 -11.89 13.53 28.22
CA THR A 145 -11.27 12.25 27.87
C THR A 145 -11.28 12.02 26.36
N GLU A 146 -10.26 11.32 25.88
CA GLU A 146 -10.08 11.02 24.47
C GLU A 146 -10.87 9.79 24.03
N ILE A 147 -11.42 9.82 22.82
CA ILE A 147 -11.97 8.64 22.14
C ILE A 147 -10.85 7.98 21.32
N LYS A 148 -10.70 6.66 21.46
CA LYS A 148 -9.76 5.82 20.71
C LYS A 148 -10.49 4.98 19.66
N GLY A 149 -9.73 4.45 18.70
CA GLY A 149 -10.24 3.55 17.66
C GLY A 149 -10.71 4.26 16.38
N LEU A 150 -10.56 5.59 16.31
CA LEU A 150 -10.80 6.37 15.10
C LEU A 150 -9.68 6.11 14.07
N GLN A 151 -10.07 5.81 12.84
CA GLN A 151 -9.20 5.74 11.66
C GLN A 151 -9.26 7.06 10.88
N ASP A 152 -8.34 7.27 9.95
CA ASP A 152 -8.27 8.52 9.18
C ASP A 152 -9.53 8.73 8.31
N HIS A 153 -10.06 7.67 7.70
CA HIS A 153 -11.33 7.63 6.98
C HIS A 153 -11.96 6.23 7.04
N TYR A 154 -13.24 6.13 6.67
CA TYR A 154 -14.00 4.89 6.59
C TYR A 154 -14.77 4.82 5.27
N HIS A 155 -14.95 3.63 4.71
CA HIS A 155 -15.85 3.41 3.58
C HIS A 155 -17.24 2.98 4.09
N SER A 156 -18.27 3.21 3.31
CA SER A 156 -19.64 2.88 3.69
C SER A 156 -19.84 1.37 3.70
N GLY A 157 -20.42 0.90 4.80
CA GLY A 157 -20.46 -0.50 5.16
C GLY A 157 -19.32 -0.96 6.08
N ASP A 158 -18.29 -0.13 6.32
CA ASP A 158 -17.29 -0.43 7.34
C ASP A 158 -17.90 -0.46 8.74
N SER A 159 -17.23 -1.16 9.66
CA SER A 159 -17.62 -1.18 11.07
C SER A 159 -16.70 -0.29 11.87
N VAL A 160 -17.21 0.87 12.29
CA VAL A 160 -16.48 1.81 13.15
C VAL A 160 -16.59 1.32 14.59
N THR A 161 -15.45 1.12 15.27
CA THR A 161 -15.41 0.76 16.68
C THR A 161 -14.62 1.79 17.47
N LEU A 162 -15.31 2.47 18.37
CA LEU A 162 -14.77 3.51 19.24
C LEU A 162 -14.71 3.01 20.68
N SER A 163 -13.76 3.52 21.46
CA SER A 163 -13.62 3.21 22.88
C SER A 163 -13.10 4.39 23.69
N VAL A 164 -13.37 4.36 24.99
CA VAL A 164 -12.73 5.23 25.99
C VAL A 164 -11.84 4.33 26.85
N GLU A 165 -10.61 4.76 27.15
CA GLU A 165 -9.63 3.91 27.87
C GLU A 165 -9.96 3.66 29.35
N ASP A 166 -10.93 4.38 29.92
CA ASP A 166 -11.37 4.19 31.31
C ASP A 166 -12.41 3.07 31.42
N ASP A 167 -12.38 2.33 32.53
CA ASP A 167 -13.31 1.23 32.84
C ASP A 167 -14.72 1.74 33.26
N SER A 168 -15.01 3.00 32.97
CA SER A 168 -16.28 3.66 33.28
C SER A 168 -17.35 3.39 32.23
N GLU A 169 -18.61 3.44 32.64
CA GLU A 169 -19.75 3.26 31.76
C GLU A 169 -20.15 4.58 31.08
N TRP A 170 -20.18 4.60 29.74
CA TRP A 170 -20.47 5.81 28.95
C TRP A 170 -21.69 5.63 28.05
N VAL A 171 -22.49 6.68 27.91
CA VAL A 171 -23.59 6.73 26.94
C VAL A 171 -23.10 7.44 25.68
N TRP A 172 -23.32 6.83 24.52
CA TRP A 172 -22.81 7.30 23.25
C TRP A 172 -23.86 8.10 22.48
N TYR A 173 -23.43 9.20 21.88
CA TYR A 173 -24.26 10.12 21.14
C TYR A 173 -23.68 10.37 19.76
N THR A 174 -24.57 10.51 18.77
CA THR A 174 -24.23 10.77 17.37
C THR A 174 -24.94 12.00 16.85
N ARG A 175 -24.38 12.65 15.82
CA ARG A 175 -25.01 13.76 15.11
C ARG A 175 -24.49 13.89 13.68
N THR A 176 -25.38 14.17 12.74
CA THR A 176 -25.08 14.64 11.36
C THR A 176 -25.18 16.17 11.26
N ASP A 177 -24.50 16.77 10.28
CA ASP A 177 -24.28 18.22 10.12
C ASP A 177 -25.44 19.15 10.57
N ASN A 178 -25.21 19.87 11.68
CA ASN A 178 -26.10 20.86 12.30
C ASN A 178 -27.42 20.32 12.91
N GLU A 179 -27.59 19.02 13.04
CA GLU A 179 -28.74 18.42 13.73
C GLU A 179 -28.56 18.39 15.27
N ASP A 180 -29.58 17.98 16.01
CA ASP A 180 -29.48 17.80 17.47
C ASP A 180 -28.76 16.47 17.78
N TRP A 181 -28.10 16.39 18.95
CA TRP A 181 -27.47 15.14 19.40
C TRP A 181 -28.52 14.06 19.72
N GLU A 182 -28.34 12.87 19.16
CA GLU A 182 -29.19 11.71 19.43
C GLU A 182 -28.42 10.62 20.19
N GLN A 183 -29.09 9.94 21.12
CA GLN A 183 -28.48 8.83 21.85
C GLN A 183 -28.42 7.60 20.92
N ALA A 184 -27.22 7.05 20.75
CA ALA A 184 -26.97 5.95 19.83
C ALA A 184 -26.75 4.60 20.53
N SER A 185 -26.29 4.58 21.79
CA SER A 185 -26.17 3.36 22.58
C SER A 185 -27.46 3.05 23.38
N GLU A 186 -27.92 1.80 23.35
CA GLU A 186 -29.09 1.36 24.14
C GLU A 186 -28.78 1.31 25.64
N GLU A 187 -27.56 0.92 25.98
CA GLU A 187 -27.04 0.82 27.35
C GLU A 187 -25.66 1.51 27.42
N PRO A 188 -25.22 1.97 28.59
CA PRO A 188 -23.87 2.45 28.79
C PRO A 188 -22.82 1.36 28.50
N SER A 189 -21.68 1.75 27.94
CA SER A 189 -20.55 0.85 27.64
C SER A 189 -19.23 1.61 27.48
N THR A 190 -18.10 0.91 27.64
CA THR A 190 -16.75 1.45 27.36
C THR A 190 -16.39 1.51 25.87
N SER A 191 -17.17 0.83 25.02
CA SER A 191 -16.97 0.77 23.58
C SER A 191 -18.31 0.81 22.85
N PHE A 192 -18.29 1.43 21.67
CA PHE A 192 -19.43 1.58 20.80
C PHE A 192 -19.05 1.23 19.36
N THR A 193 -19.89 0.43 18.73
CA THR A 193 -19.71 0.00 17.35
C THR A 193 -20.94 0.36 16.54
N LEU A 194 -20.71 0.99 15.40
CA LEU A 194 -21.74 1.38 14.45
C LEU A 194 -21.26 1.10 13.01
N PRO A 195 -22.17 0.88 12.06
CA PRO A 195 -21.79 0.92 10.65
C PRO A 195 -21.41 2.34 10.24
N ALA A 196 -20.42 2.47 9.36
CA ALA A 196 -20.22 3.68 8.57
C ALA A 196 -21.36 3.77 7.54
N ASP A 197 -22.27 4.72 7.75
CA ASP A 197 -23.38 5.00 6.82
C ASP A 197 -22.90 5.84 5.62
N GLN A 198 -23.75 6.56 4.89
CA GLN A 198 -23.32 7.34 3.70
C GLN A 198 -22.93 8.79 4.01
N ASP A 199 -23.20 9.27 5.24
CA ASP A 199 -22.99 10.67 5.63
C ASP A 199 -21.98 10.75 6.78
N ASN A 200 -21.12 11.77 6.76
CA ASN A 200 -20.18 12.07 7.85
C ASN A 200 -20.92 12.21 9.19
N LEU A 201 -20.34 11.65 10.25
CA LEU A 201 -21.01 11.55 11.55
C LEU A 201 -20.09 11.99 12.69
N GLN A 202 -20.58 12.86 13.56
CA GLN A 202 -19.88 13.22 14.79
C GLN A 202 -20.31 12.32 15.93
N VAL A 203 -19.35 11.89 16.75
CA VAL A 203 -19.57 11.00 17.89
C VAL A 203 -18.97 11.59 19.15
N LYS A 204 -19.68 11.45 20.26
CA LYS A 204 -19.14 11.70 21.61
C LYS A 204 -19.73 10.72 22.63
N ALA A 205 -19.06 10.61 23.76
CA ALA A 205 -19.47 9.82 24.90
C ALA A 205 -19.72 10.75 26.10
N ILE A 206 -20.80 10.52 26.84
CA ILE A 206 -21.14 11.28 28.05
C ILE A 206 -21.34 10.32 29.23
N GLN A 207 -20.77 10.70 30.37
CA GLN A 207 -20.96 10.01 31.62
C GLN A 207 -22.00 10.74 32.48
N TYR A 208 -22.89 9.96 33.10
CA TYR A 208 -23.95 10.45 33.99
C TYR A 208 -23.80 9.89 35.40
N ASP A 209 -24.29 10.65 36.39
CA ASP A 209 -24.48 10.14 37.75
C ASP A 209 -25.86 9.47 37.96
N GLU A 210 -26.13 9.01 39.17
CA GLU A 210 -27.40 8.34 39.54
C GLU A 210 -28.64 9.26 39.47
N GLU A 211 -28.45 10.57 39.31
CA GLU A 211 -29.51 11.58 39.18
C GLU A 211 -29.63 12.12 37.73
N ASP A 212 -29.06 11.41 36.75
CA ASP A 212 -29.00 11.77 35.32
C ASP A 212 -28.31 13.12 35.06
N THR A 213 -27.37 13.51 35.92
CA THR A 213 -26.55 14.71 35.72
C THR A 213 -25.25 14.35 35.01
N VAL A 214 -24.86 15.16 34.02
CA VAL A 214 -23.59 15.00 33.29
C VAL A 214 -22.41 15.23 34.23
N ILE A 215 -21.52 14.24 34.32
CA ILE A 215 -20.31 14.30 35.17
C ILE A 215 -19.00 14.38 34.36
N SER A 216 -19.00 13.88 33.12
CA SER A 216 -17.86 14.02 32.20
C SER A 216 -18.31 13.84 30.75
N THR A 217 -17.55 14.40 29.81
CA THR A 217 -17.81 14.30 28.37
C THR A 217 -16.50 14.05 27.63
N SER A 218 -16.50 13.14 26.67
CA SER A 218 -15.34 12.88 25.83
C SER A 218 -15.11 13.99 24.80
N ASP A 219 -13.98 13.91 24.10
CA ASP A 219 -13.80 14.58 22.82
C ASP A 219 -14.97 14.25 21.88
N THR A 220 -15.32 15.21 21.03
CA THR A 220 -16.18 14.97 19.88
C THR A 220 -15.29 14.64 18.69
N VAL A 221 -15.43 13.42 18.17
CA VAL A 221 -14.70 12.96 16.99
C VAL A 221 -15.58 12.98 15.75
N LEU A 222 -14.99 13.24 14.59
CA LEU A 222 -15.64 13.15 13.29
C LEU A 222 -15.28 11.82 12.63
N ILE A 223 -16.28 11.00 12.35
CA ILE A 223 -16.18 9.87 11.44
C ILE A 223 -16.32 10.45 10.03
N LEU A 224 -15.21 10.45 9.30
CA LEU A 224 -15.16 10.80 7.89
C LEU A 224 -15.48 9.55 7.09
N ILE A 225 -16.54 9.63 6.30
CA ILE A 225 -16.95 8.59 5.37
C ILE A 225 -16.48 9.03 3.99
N ASP A 226 -15.53 8.27 3.45
CA ASP A 226 -14.97 8.44 2.11
C ASP A 226 -15.40 7.23 1.28
N ASP A 227 -16.67 7.21 0.92
CA ASP A 227 -17.09 6.41 -0.23
C ASP A 227 -16.51 7.09 -1.46
N HIS A 228 -15.52 6.46 -2.09
CA HIS A 228 -14.98 6.89 -3.39
C HIS A 228 -16.01 6.77 -4.54
N ASP A 229 -17.27 7.18 -4.33
CA ASP A 229 -18.33 7.36 -5.32
C ASP A 229 -18.45 8.81 -5.80
N ASP A 230 -17.62 9.73 -5.27
CA ASP A 230 -17.45 11.05 -5.85
C ASP A 230 -16.02 11.16 -6.41
N HIS A 231 -15.94 11.35 -7.73
CA HIS A 231 -14.73 11.76 -8.43
C HIS A 231 -14.33 13.16 -7.96
N HIS A 232 -13.80 13.27 -6.75
CA HIS A 232 -13.17 14.48 -6.28
C HIS A 232 -11.75 14.50 -6.80
N HIS A 233 -11.62 15.20 -7.93
CA HIS A 233 -10.39 15.71 -8.52
C HIS A 233 -9.61 16.57 -7.51
N GLY A 234 -8.98 15.92 -6.53
CA GLY A 234 -7.81 16.46 -5.85
C GLY A 234 -6.62 15.84 -6.54
N ASP A 235 -5.86 16.65 -7.28
CA ASP A 235 -4.64 16.21 -7.97
C ASP A 235 -3.63 15.69 -6.91
N GLN A 236 -3.70 14.41 -6.52
CA GLN A 236 -2.67 13.79 -5.68
C GLN A 236 -1.46 13.52 -6.57
N ASP A 237 -0.25 13.74 -6.07
CA ASP A 237 0.96 13.42 -6.83
C ASP A 237 1.08 11.88 -6.91
N PRO A 238 0.99 11.25 -8.10
CA PRO A 238 1.07 9.81 -8.21
C PRO A 238 2.49 9.25 -8.04
N HIS A 239 3.53 10.10 -8.05
CA HIS A 239 4.92 9.69 -8.21
C HIS A 239 5.58 9.15 -6.94
N VAL A 240 4.80 8.45 -6.11
CA VAL A 240 5.19 7.94 -4.80
C VAL A 240 6.36 6.95 -4.88
N TRP A 241 6.43 6.16 -5.96
CA TRP A 241 7.49 5.17 -6.21
C TRP A 241 8.89 5.77 -6.35
N LEU A 242 8.99 7.09 -6.52
CA LEU A 242 10.31 7.72 -6.61
C LEU A 242 10.96 7.80 -5.24
N ASP A 243 10.21 7.97 -4.15
CA ASP A 243 10.74 8.02 -2.78
C ASP A 243 11.18 6.61 -2.32
N PRO A 244 12.47 6.39 -2.00
CA PRO A 244 12.97 5.07 -1.61
C PRO A 244 12.31 4.51 -0.34
N ILE A 245 11.98 5.36 0.63
CA ILE A 245 11.37 4.91 1.90
C ILE A 245 9.93 4.48 1.66
N ARG A 246 9.18 5.24 0.86
CA ARG A 246 7.81 4.85 0.49
C ARG A 246 7.78 3.64 -0.44
N SER A 247 8.81 3.48 -1.25
CA SER A 247 9.00 2.27 -2.07
C SER A 247 9.17 1.00 -1.22
N ILE A 248 9.65 1.10 0.02
CA ILE A 248 9.70 -0.03 0.97
C ILE A 248 8.27 -0.46 1.34
N GLU A 249 7.37 0.48 1.63
CA GLU A 249 5.97 0.20 1.96
C GLU A 249 5.29 -0.56 0.79
N ILE A 250 5.48 -0.05 -0.43
CA ILE A 250 4.97 -0.68 -1.66
C ILE A 250 5.54 -2.09 -1.85
N ALA A 251 6.87 -2.25 -1.72
CA ALA A 251 7.54 -3.53 -1.83
C ALA A 251 7.06 -4.52 -0.76
N GLN A 252 6.70 -4.03 0.43
CA GLN A 252 6.12 -4.81 1.50
C GLN A 252 4.73 -5.31 1.11
N SER A 253 3.86 -4.47 0.55
CA SER A 253 2.54 -4.90 0.07
C SER A 253 2.67 -5.97 -1.02
N ILE A 254 3.63 -5.82 -1.96
CA ILE A 254 3.93 -6.84 -2.98
C ILE A 254 4.31 -8.17 -2.32
N ARG A 255 5.25 -8.16 -1.37
CA ARG A 255 5.68 -9.36 -0.64
C ARG A 255 4.52 -10.03 0.08
N ASP A 256 3.68 -9.26 0.76
CA ASP A 256 2.54 -9.78 1.52
C ASP A 256 1.52 -10.43 0.59
N THR A 257 1.20 -9.79 -0.55
CA THR A 257 0.33 -10.38 -1.58
C THR A 257 0.94 -11.65 -2.18
N LEU A 258 2.23 -11.67 -2.52
CA LEU A 258 2.87 -12.90 -3.05
C LEU A 258 2.83 -14.03 -2.02
N THR A 259 3.00 -13.72 -0.73
CA THR A 259 2.92 -14.69 0.37
C THR A 259 1.50 -15.22 0.56
N GLU A 260 0.48 -14.40 0.35
CA GLU A 260 -0.92 -14.85 0.34
C GLU A 260 -1.19 -15.84 -0.81
N LEU A 261 -0.62 -15.58 -1.99
CA LEU A 261 -0.83 -16.39 -3.20
C LEU A 261 -0.01 -17.69 -3.21
N LEU A 262 1.23 -17.66 -2.72
CA LEU A 262 2.09 -18.84 -2.51
C LEU A 262 2.65 -18.89 -1.07
N PRO A 263 1.83 -19.31 -0.08
CA PRO A 263 2.27 -19.39 1.32
C PRO A 263 3.46 -20.32 1.54
N GLU A 264 3.66 -21.33 0.70
CA GLU A 264 4.79 -22.24 0.79
C GLU A 264 6.15 -21.59 0.45
N GLN A 265 6.15 -20.40 -0.17
CA GLN A 265 7.35 -19.63 -0.51
C GLN A 265 7.57 -18.40 0.40
N GLU A 266 6.81 -18.27 1.49
CA GLU A 266 6.88 -17.15 2.44
C GLU A 266 8.33 -16.79 2.85
N ASP A 267 9.11 -17.79 3.29
CA ASP A 267 10.51 -17.57 3.71
C ASP A 267 11.36 -16.99 2.58
N TYR A 268 11.15 -17.44 1.34
CA TYR A 268 11.88 -16.99 0.16
C TYR A 268 11.53 -15.53 -0.20
N PHE A 269 10.24 -15.18 -0.19
CA PHE A 269 9.80 -13.81 -0.45
C PHE A 269 10.28 -12.85 0.64
N ASN A 270 10.25 -13.27 1.90
CA ASN A 270 10.76 -12.49 3.03
C ASN A 270 12.28 -12.21 2.93
N GLU A 271 13.09 -13.22 2.58
CA GLU A 271 14.54 -13.05 2.41
C GLU A 271 14.88 -12.10 1.25
N ASN A 272 14.15 -12.20 0.13
CA ASN A 272 14.35 -11.32 -1.02
C ASN A 272 13.88 -9.89 -0.72
N PHE A 273 12.74 -9.73 -0.05
CA PHE A 273 12.28 -8.42 0.40
C PHE A 273 13.29 -7.73 1.31
N GLN A 274 13.87 -8.43 2.30
CA GLN A 274 14.90 -7.85 3.17
C GLN A 274 16.13 -7.36 2.39
N THR A 275 16.47 -8.07 1.31
CA THR A 275 17.56 -7.64 0.41
C THR A 275 17.19 -6.36 -0.34
N LEU A 276 15.95 -6.27 -0.84
CA LEU A 276 15.45 -5.10 -1.55
C LEU A 276 15.28 -3.88 -0.62
N GLU A 277 14.75 -4.08 0.59
CA GLU A 277 14.62 -3.07 1.63
C GLU A 277 15.99 -2.45 2.00
N ALA A 278 17.02 -3.28 2.16
CA ALA A 278 18.37 -2.80 2.40
C ALA A 278 18.91 -1.94 1.24
N GLN A 279 18.57 -2.27 -0.01
CA GLN A 279 18.95 -1.47 -1.18
C GLN A 279 18.23 -0.13 -1.22
N PHE A 280 16.97 -0.07 -0.80
CA PHE A 280 16.25 1.20 -0.67
C PHE A 280 16.85 2.10 0.41
N HIS A 281 17.21 1.55 1.57
CA HIS A 281 17.91 2.32 2.60
C HIS A 281 19.29 2.81 2.13
N GLU A 282 20.07 1.98 1.42
CA GLU A 282 21.34 2.42 0.84
C GLU A 282 21.13 3.53 -0.20
N LEU A 283 20.07 3.45 -1.00
CA LEU A 283 19.71 4.46 -1.99
C LEU A 283 19.28 5.78 -1.33
N ASP A 284 18.49 5.71 -0.26
CA ASP A 284 18.07 6.86 0.54
C ASP A 284 19.27 7.58 1.16
N GLU A 285 20.16 6.84 1.83
CA GLU A 285 21.41 7.40 2.38
C GLU A 285 22.26 8.07 1.29
N ALA A 286 22.35 7.47 0.10
CA ALA A 286 23.07 8.04 -1.02
C ALA A 286 22.44 9.34 -1.54
N PHE A 287 21.11 9.46 -1.51
CA PHE A 287 20.43 10.72 -1.86
C PHE A 287 20.68 11.80 -0.81
N VAL A 288 20.58 11.49 0.48
CA VAL A 288 20.88 12.43 1.57
C VAL A 288 22.33 12.93 1.46
N ASP A 289 23.30 12.03 1.29
CA ASP A 289 24.72 12.38 1.11
C ASP A 289 24.95 13.29 -0.11
N LEU A 290 24.30 12.98 -1.24
CA LEU A 290 24.38 13.80 -2.45
C LEU A 290 23.89 15.22 -2.20
N VAL A 291 22.77 15.35 -1.51
CA VAL A 291 22.10 16.61 -1.19
C VAL A 291 22.95 17.45 -0.24
N GLU A 292 23.49 16.86 0.83
CA GLU A 292 24.35 17.55 1.81
C GLU A 292 25.68 18.04 1.21
N THR A 293 26.26 17.29 0.27
CA THR A 293 27.59 17.60 -0.30
C THR A 293 27.54 18.51 -1.52
N SER A 294 26.36 18.71 -2.08
CA SER A 294 26.16 19.55 -3.26
C SER A 294 26.32 21.06 -2.94
N GLN A 295 26.67 21.85 -3.96
CA GLN A 295 26.94 23.28 -3.80
C GLN A 295 25.71 24.18 -3.99
N GLY A 296 24.53 23.61 -4.29
CA GLY A 296 23.33 24.39 -4.56
C GLY A 296 22.08 23.56 -4.30
N ASP A 297 21.06 24.21 -3.75
CA ASP A 297 19.83 23.66 -3.17
C ASP A 297 18.70 23.43 -4.18
N ARG A 298 19.04 23.31 -5.48
CA ARG A 298 18.07 23.32 -6.58
C ARG A 298 18.45 22.42 -7.75
N PHE A 299 17.45 21.72 -8.26
CA PHE A 299 17.51 21.01 -9.53
C PHE A 299 16.27 21.33 -10.37
N ILE A 300 16.44 21.28 -11.69
CA ILE A 300 15.38 21.62 -12.66
C ILE A 300 14.99 20.31 -13.36
N VAL A 301 13.70 20.03 -13.34
CA VAL A 301 13.12 18.81 -13.93
C VAL A 301 12.16 19.19 -15.06
N SER A 302 11.99 18.27 -16.01
CA SER A 302 11.07 18.44 -17.14
C SER A 302 9.63 18.06 -16.80
N HIS A 303 9.44 17.28 -15.74
CA HIS A 303 8.16 16.75 -15.30
C HIS A 303 8.07 16.84 -13.78
N ALA A 304 6.89 17.17 -13.26
CA ALA A 304 6.65 17.31 -11.84
C ALA A 304 6.35 15.95 -11.20
N GLY A 305 7.38 15.14 -10.99
CA GLY A 305 7.26 13.86 -10.28
C GLY A 305 8.15 13.73 -9.05
N TYR A 306 8.91 14.77 -8.69
CA TYR A 306 9.88 14.70 -7.60
C TYR A 306 9.34 15.33 -6.30
N GLY A 307 8.01 15.46 -6.16
CA GLY A 307 7.38 16.10 -5.02
C GLY A 307 7.69 15.38 -3.71
N TYR A 308 7.59 14.06 -3.68
CA TYR A 308 7.91 13.25 -2.50
C TYR A 308 9.37 13.42 -2.06
N TRP A 309 10.31 13.46 -3.00
CA TRP A 309 11.72 13.75 -2.69
C TRP A 309 11.90 15.14 -2.10
N GLN A 310 11.22 16.13 -2.66
CA GLN A 310 11.26 17.48 -2.11
C GLN A 310 10.71 17.47 -0.67
N ALA A 311 9.58 16.83 -0.41
CA ALA A 311 9.02 16.77 0.94
C ALA A 311 10.02 16.15 1.92
N THR A 312 10.55 14.96 1.61
CA THR A 312 11.49 14.23 2.47
C THR A 312 12.78 15.03 2.69
N LEU A 313 13.42 15.53 1.63
CA LEU A 313 14.70 16.26 1.72
C LEU A 313 14.55 17.69 2.24
N TRP A 314 13.38 18.32 2.08
CA TRP A 314 13.10 19.67 2.61
C TRP A 314 13.19 19.69 4.13
N PHE A 315 12.54 18.73 4.80
CA PHE A 315 12.53 18.65 6.25
C PHE A 315 13.94 18.45 6.83
N GLU A 316 14.81 17.76 6.10
CA GLU A 316 16.17 17.44 6.58
C GLU A 316 17.21 18.51 6.20
N THR A 317 17.11 19.09 5.00
CA THR A 317 18.23 19.87 4.40
C THR A 317 17.83 21.22 3.78
N ASN A 318 16.54 21.62 3.84
CA ASN A 318 16.05 22.90 3.31
C ASN A 318 16.15 23.04 1.76
N TRP A 319 15.98 21.93 1.04
CA TRP A 319 16.16 21.79 -0.42
C TRP A 319 14.90 22.09 -1.26
N HIS A 320 15.04 22.70 -2.46
CA HIS A 320 13.90 23.14 -3.28
C HIS A 320 13.91 22.55 -4.72
N CYS A 321 12.83 21.90 -5.17
CA CYS A 321 12.59 21.63 -6.60
C CYS A 321 11.91 22.85 -7.27
N ARG A 322 12.18 23.10 -8.55
CA ARG A 322 11.43 24.09 -9.35
C ARG A 322 11.14 23.56 -10.76
N TYR A 323 9.89 23.65 -11.16
CA TYR A 323 9.39 23.19 -12.46
C TYR A 323 9.61 24.23 -13.56
N PHE A 324 9.71 23.76 -14.81
CA PHE A 324 9.50 24.60 -15.99
C PHE A 324 7.99 24.90 -16.12
N THR A 325 7.55 26.08 -15.73
CA THR A 325 6.28 26.60 -16.24
C THR A 325 6.56 27.31 -17.56
N ASN A 326 6.12 26.72 -18.67
CA ASN A 326 6.08 27.45 -19.95
C ASN A 326 5.05 28.58 -19.79
N LYS A 327 5.54 29.80 -19.59
CA LYS A 327 4.72 31.02 -19.64
C LYS A 327 4.15 31.27 -21.04
#